data_AF-A0A2X3CYM9-F1
#
_entry.id   AF-A0A2X3CYM9-F1
#
_cell.length_a   1.000
_cell.length_b   1.000
_cell.length_c   1.000
_cell.angle_alpha   90.00
_cell.angle_beta   90.00
_cell.angle_gamma   90.00
#
_symmetry.space_group_name_H-M   'P 1'
#
loop_
_entity.id
_entity.type
_entity.pdbx_description
1 polymer ?
#
loop_
_entity_poly.entity_id
_entity_poly.type
_entity_poly.pdbx_seq_one_letter_code
_entity_poly.pdbx_strand_id
1 'polypeptide(L)' 'MNVPFSYASPTLSVEALKHSIAYKLMFIIGKDPAIANKHEWLNATLFAVRDRMVERWLRSNRAQLSRKCARCTICRWSF' A
#
# COMPACT_ATOMS: atom_id res chain seq x y z
N MET A 1 17.28 3.56 17.71
CA MET A 1 17.46 3.09 16.32
C MET A 1 16.12 2.55 15.84
N ASN A 2 15.46 3.21 14.87
CA ASN A 2 14.20 2.71 14.32
C ASN A 2 14.52 1.59 13.32
N VAL A 3 14.27 0.35 13.73
CA VAL A 3 14.30 -0.79 12.80
C VAL A 3 13.23 -0.54 11.75
N PRO A 4 13.55 -0.55 10.44
CA PRO A 4 12.53 -0.40 9.41
C PRO A 4 11.53 -1.56 9.53
N PHE A 5 10.26 -1.22 9.72
CA PHE A 5 9.19 -2.22 9.73
C PHE A 5 9.16 -2.93 8.36
N SER A 6 9.45 -4.22 8.35
CA SER A 6 9.43 -5.04 7.13
C SER A 6 7.99 -5.41 6.79
N TYR A 7 7.51 -4.99 5.62
CA TYR A 7 6.19 -5.37 5.11
C TYR A 7 6.28 -5.72 3.63
N ALA A 8 5.41 -6.62 3.17
CA ALA A 8 5.31 -6.97 1.76
C ALA A 8 4.62 -5.83 0.99
N SER A 9 5.39 -5.15 0.13
CA SER A 9 4.86 -4.13 -0.78
C SER A 9 4.06 -4.80 -1.91
N PRO A 10 2.86 -4.29 -2.26
CA PRO A 10 2.07 -4.85 -3.35
C PRO A 10 2.79 -4.65 -4.69
N THR A 11 3.03 -5.73 -5.42
CA THR A 11 3.65 -5.69 -6.74
C THR A 11 2.64 -5.28 -7.82
N LEU A 12 3.14 -4.69 -8.91
CA LEU A 12 2.33 -4.11 -9.99
C LEU A 12 2.10 -5.08 -11.17
N SER A 13 2.48 -6.35 -11.05
CA SER A 13 2.21 -7.34 -12.10
C SER A 13 0.73 -7.73 -12.12
N VAL A 14 0.26 -8.15 -13.31
CA VAL A 14 -1.12 -8.62 -13.49
C VAL A 14 -1.41 -9.84 -12.61
N GLU A 15 -0.46 -10.77 -12.52
CA GLU A 15 -0.58 -11.97 -11.68
C GLU A 15 -0.71 -11.63 -10.20
N ALA A 16 0.12 -10.70 -9.73
CA ALA A 16 0.04 -10.26 -8.35
C ALA A 16 -1.26 -9.52 -8.05
N LEU A 17 -1.79 -8.75 -9.01
CA LEU A 17 -3.10 -8.12 -8.87
C LEU A 17 -4.21 -9.16 -8.74
N LYS A 18 -4.24 -10.18 -9.60
CA LYS A 18 -5.20 -11.30 -9.50
C LYS A 18 -5.13 -11.98 -8.13
N HIS A 19 -3.93 -12.30 -7.67
CA HIS A 19 -3.72 -12.92 -6.35
C HIS A 19 -4.17 -12.00 -5.21
N SER A 20 -3.89 -10.69 -5.31
CA SER A 20 -4.33 -9.70 -4.32
C SER A 20 -5.85 -9.66 -4.22
N ILE A 21 -6.57 -9.66 -5.35
CA ILE A 21 -8.03 -9.61 -5.38
C ILE A 21 -8.62 -10.86 -4.75
N ALA A 22 -8.15 -12.05 -5.15
CA ALA A 22 -8.59 -13.31 -4.56
C ALA A 22 -8.35 -13.37 -3.05
N TYR A 23 -7.16 -12.92 -2.60
CA TYR A 23 -6.83 -12.82 -1.18
C TYR A 23 -7.80 -11.90 -0.43
N LYS A 24 -8.12 -10.72 -0.98
CA LYS A 24 -9.07 -9.79 -0.34
C LYS A 24 -10.48 -10.36 -0.30
N LEU A 25 -10.91 -11.07 -1.35
CA LEU A 25 -12.21 -11.73 -1.37
C LEU A 25 -12.31 -12.79 -0.25
N MET A 26 -11.30 -13.65 -0.12
CA MET A 26 -11.31 -14.73 0.86
C MET A 26 -11.11 -14.24 2.29
N PHE A 27 -10.13 -13.37 2.55
CA PHE A 27 -9.70 -13.05 3.91
C PHE A 27 -10.19 -11.71 4.45
N ILE A 28 -10.60 -10.77 3.59
CA ILE A 28 -11.19 -9.50 4.03
C ILE A 28 -12.71 -9.52 3.94
N ILE A 29 -13.25 -10.04 2.83
CA ILE A 29 -14.70 -10.17 2.66
C ILE A 29 -15.24 -11.46 3.28
N GLY A 30 -14.45 -12.54 3.28
CA GLY A 30 -14.88 -13.82 3.85
C GLY A 30 -15.71 -14.66 2.89
N LYS A 31 -15.51 -14.52 1.58
CA LYS A 31 -16.31 -15.20 0.55
C LYS A 31 -15.48 -16.14 -0.31
N ASP A 32 -16.09 -17.26 -0.65
CA ASP A 32 -15.49 -18.22 -1.57
C ASP A 32 -15.58 -17.70 -3.02
N PRO A 33 -14.48 -17.74 -3.80
CA PRO A 33 -14.46 -17.27 -5.18
C PRO A 33 -15.49 -17.93 -6.11
N ALA A 34 -15.89 -19.18 -5.84
CA ALA A 34 -16.83 -19.92 -6.69
C ALA A 34 -18.28 -19.43 -6.53
N ILE A 35 -18.62 -18.81 -5.40
CA ILE A 35 -19.99 -18.41 -5.05
C ILE A 35 -20.15 -16.89 -4.97
N ALA A 36 -19.04 -16.15 -5.07
CA ALA A 36 -19.04 -14.71 -4.86
C ALA A 36 -19.79 -13.93 -5.94
N ASN A 37 -20.63 -12.99 -5.52
CA ASN A 37 -21.40 -12.13 -6.41
C ASN A 37 -20.54 -10.97 -6.97
N LYS A 38 -21.00 -10.32 -8.04
CA LYS A 38 -20.32 -9.19 -8.71
C LYS A 38 -19.96 -8.06 -7.75
N HIS A 39 -20.82 -7.76 -6.78
CA HIS A 39 -20.56 -6.74 -5.76
C HIS A 39 -19.40 -7.11 -4.82
N GLU A 40 -19.28 -8.39 -4.47
CA GLU A 40 -18.20 -8.89 -3.61
C GLU A 40 -16.86 -8.84 -4.36
N TRP A 41 -16.86 -9.23 -5.65
CA TRP A 41 -15.71 -9.08 -6.53
C TRP A 41 -15.29 -7.61 -6.73
N LEU A 42 -16.24 -6.70 -6.89
CA LEU A 42 -15.97 -5.27 -6.98
C LEU A 42 -15.31 -4.74 -5.70
N ASN A 43 -15.85 -5.10 -4.53
CA ASN A 43 -15.30 -4.71 -3.24
C ASN A 43 -13.89 -5.27 -3.02
N ALA A 44 -13.65 -6.53 -3.38
CA ALA A 44 -12.32 -7.14 -3.29
C ALA A 44 -11.30 -6.38 -4.15
N THR A 45 -11.71 -6.00 -5.35
CA THR A 45 -10.89 -5.21 -6.27
C THR A 45 -10.59 -3.83 -5.73
N LEU A 46 -11.58 -3.14 -5.15
CA LEU A 46 -11.39 -1.84 -4.50
C LEU A 46 -10.36 -1.93 -3.36
N PHE A 47 -10.41 -2.97 -2.53
CA PHE A 47 -9.41 -3.17 -1.49
C PHE A 47 -8.01 -3.43 -2.06
N ALA A 48 -7.88 -4.24 -3.11
CA ALA A 48 -6.59 -4.50 -3.75
C ALA A 48 -5.97 -3.24 -4.40
N VAL A 49 -6.80 -2.34 -4.94
CA VAL A 49 -6.38 -1.05 -5.49
C VAL A 49 -5.99 -0.08 -4.38
N ARG A 50 -6.76 -0.02 -3.28
CA ARG A 50 -6.47 0.81 -2.11
C ARG A 50 -5.07 0.54 -1.57
N ASP A 51 -4.68 -0.71 -1.42
CA ASP A 51 -3.35 -1.08 -0.90
C ASP A 51 -2.21 -0.46 -1.75
N ARG A 52 -2.37 -0.46 -3.07
CA ARG A 52 -1.39 0.12 -4.01
C ARG A 52 -1.36 1.65 -3.94
N MET A 53 -2.52 2.28 -3.79
CA MET A 53 -2.61 3.74 -3.59
C MET A 53 -1.98 4.16 -2.26
N VAL A 54 -2.23 3.40 -1.19
CA VAL A 54 -1.65 3.64 0.13
C VAL A 54 -0.13 3.49 0.08
N GLU A 55 0.40 2.46 -0.59
CA GLU A 55 1.84 2.30 -0.77
C GLU A 55 2.47 3.51 -1.47
N ARG A 56 1.86 3.99 -2.56
CA ARG A 56 2.32 5.19 -3.27
C ARG A 56 2.27 6.43 -2.38
N TRP A 57 1.21 6.59 -1.59
CA TRP A 57 1.05 7.71 -0.67
C TRP A 57 2.07 7.67 0.47
N LEU A 58 2.32 6.51 1.08
CA LEU A 58 3.32 6.35 2.13
C LEU A 58 4.72 6.69 1.60
N ARG A 59 5.07 6.25 0.38
CA ARG A 59 6.34 6.61 -0.26
C ARG A 59 6.46 8.12 -0.48
N SER A 60 5.42 8.77 -1.01
CA SER A 60 5.46 10.20 -1.28
C SER A 60 5.51 11.04 0.00
N ASN A 61 4.81 10.62 1.06
CA ASN A 61 4.82 11.30 2.36
C ASN A 61 6.20 11.19 3.04
N ARG A 62 6.81 10.01 3.04
CA ARG A 62 8.19 9.81 3.53
C ARG A 62 9.18 10.72 2.79
N ALA A 63 9.05 10.85 1.48
CA ALA A 63 9.88 11.73 0.66
C ALA A 63 9.61 13.23 0.87
N GLN A 64 8.39 13.62 1.28
CA GLN A 64 8.09 15.01 1.66
C GLN A 64 8.73 15.36 3.01
N LEU A 65 8.62 14.46 3.98
CA LEU A 65 9.20 14.65 5.30
C LEU A 65 10.74 14.79 5.23
N SER A 66 11.41 13.95 4.46
CA SER A 66 12.87 14.04 4.27
C SER A 66 13.28 15.36 3.59
N ARG A 67 12.53 15.83 2.60
CA ARG A 67 12.77 17.12 1.92
C ARG A 67 12.55 18.33 2.83
N LYS A 68 11.53 18.31 3.70
CA LYS A 68 11.31 19.38 4.69
C LYS A 68 12.48 19.49 5.67
N CYS A 69 13.01 18.35 6.13
CA CYS A 69 14.20 18.31 6.97
C CYS A 69 15.43 18.91 6.24
N ALA A 70 15.65 18.54 4.97
CA ALA A 70 16.77 19.06 4.18
C ALA A 70 16.68 20.56 3.82
N ARG A 71 15.49 21.17 3.86
CA ARG A 71 15.26 22.59 3.58
C ARG A 71 15.41 23.48 4.83
N CYS A 72 15.55 22.90 6.02
CA CYS A 72 15.92 23.64 7.22
C CYS A 72 17.42 23.98 7.17
N THR A 73 17.76 25.11 6.54
CA THR A 73 19.13 25.65 6.50
C THR A 73 19.69 25.98 7.88
N ILE A 74 18.85 26.07 8.92
CA ILE A 74 19.29 26.29 10.30
C ILE A 74 20.05 25.10 10.90
N CYS A 75 19.91 23.90 10.34
CA CYS A 75 20.72 22.74 10.74
C CYS A 75 22.01 22.57 9.92
N ARG A 76 22.29 23.44 8.93
CA ARG A 76 23.53 23.41 8.13
C ARG A 76 24.62 24.36 8.66
N TRP A 77 24.32 25.14 9.70
CA TRP A 77 25.23 26.08 10.35
C TRP A 77 25.22 25.95 11.87
N SER A 78 25.22 24.72 12.39
CA SER A 78 25.78 24.46 13.72
C SER A 78 27.11 23.76 13.50
N PHE A 79 28.13 24.60 13.32
CA PHE A 79 29.49 24.31 13.80
C PHE A 79 29.44 24.16 15.33
#